data_AF-A0A6B3CAR5-F1
#
_entry.id   AF-A0A6B3CAR5-F1
#
_cell.length_a   1.000
_cell.length_b   1.000
_cell.length_c   1.000
_cell.angle_alpha   90.00
_cell.angle_beta   90.00
_cell.angle_gamma   90.00
#
_symmetry.space_group_name_H-M   'P 1'
#
loop_
_entity.id
_entity.type
_entity.pdbx_description
1 polymer ?
#
loop_
_entity_poly.entity_id
_entity_poly.type
_entity_poly.pdbx_seq_one_letter_code
_entity_poly.pdbx_strand_id
1 'polypeptide(L)'
;FGLGVGLLAGFLAGAIGSGVLMAVFLANSGGTWDNAKKIIEDGNYGGKGSPAHAAAVIGDTVGDPVKDTAGPAINPLIKVMNLVSVLIAPAVVVVSVGDDANHVVRLSIAVVATAIAFGAVIASRVRAARVDREGRLEHETPPVG
;
A
#
# COMPACT_ATOMS: atom_id res chain seq x y z
N PHE A 1 -1.53 15.32 -15.20
CA PHE A 1 -1.21 16.55 -15.96
C PHE A 1 -0.02 16.38 -16.90
N GLY A 2 1.17 15.95 -16.45
CA GLY A 2 2.34 15.85 -17.35
C GLY A 2 2.26 14.80 -18.46
N LEU A 3 1.52 13.71 -18.24
CA LEU A 3 1.51 12.51 -19.09
C LEU A 3 0.20 12.29 -19.87
N GLY A 4 -0.76 13.21 -19.73
CA GLY A 4 -2.06 13.14 -20.42
C GLY A 4 -3.01 12.05 -19.92
N VAL A 5 -4.10 11.86 -20.66
CA VAL A 5 -5.24 10.99 -20.27
C VAL A 5 -4.96 9.51 -20.55
N GLY A 6 -4.25 9.18 -21.63
CA GLY A 6 -3.95 7.79 -21.97
C GLY A 6 -3.14 7.07 -20.89
N LEU A 7 -2.11 7.72 -20.34
CA LEU A 7 -1.32 7.16 -19.24
C LEU A 7 -2.09 7.11 -17.92
N LEU A 8 -3.00 8.06 -17.67
CA LEU A 8 -3.90 8.00 -16.51
C LEU A 8 -4.84 6.78 -16.59
N ALA A 9 -5.42 6.52 -17.77
CA ALA A 9 -6.29 5.37 -18.00
C ALA A 9 -5.53 4.04 -17.88
N GLY A 10 -4.33 3.95 -18.47
CA GLY A 10 -3.47 2.76 -18.34
C GLY A 10 -3.04 2.49 -16.90
N PHE A 11 -2.68 3.53 -16.15
CA PHE A 11 -2.36 3.41 -14.73
C PHE A 11 -3.53 2.86 -13.92
N LEU A 12 -4.75 3.40 -14.12
CA LEU A 12 -5.95 2.91 -13.44
C LEU A 12 -6.25 1.45 -13.75
N ALA A 13 -6.22 1.07 -15.03
CA ALA A 13 -6.45 -0.30 -15.44
C ALA A 13 -5.44 -1.27 -14.80
N GLY A 14 -4.15 -0.90 -14.80
CA GLY A 14 -3.10 -1.67 -14.15
C GLY A 14 -3.23 -1.76 -12.63
N ALA A 15 -3.55 -0.64 -11.97
CA ALA A 15 -3.72 -0.58 -10.53
C ALA A 15 -4.93 -1.41 -10.05
N ILE A 16 -6.05 -1.36 -10.78
CA ILE A 16 -7.23 -2.19 -10.48
C ILE A 16 -6.90 -3.66 -10.70
N GLY A 17 -6.33 -4.02 -11.86
CA GLY A 17 -6.01 -5.41 -12.19
C GLY A 17 -5.05 -6.05 -11.20
N SER A 18 -3.94 -5.39 -10.90
CA SER A 18 -2.96 -5.88 -9.92
C SER A 18 -3.51 -5.87 -8.48
N GLY A 19 -4.24 -4.81 -8.11
CA GLY A 19 -4.80 -4.66 -6.77
C GLY A 19 -5.85 -5.72 -6.43
N VAL A 20 -6.77 -6.02 -7.35
CA VAL A 20 -7.79 -7.06 -7.15
C VAL A 20 -7.15 -8.44 -6.98
N LEU A 21 -6.18 -8.79 -7.84
CA LEU A 21 -5.45 -10.06 -7.73
C LEU A 21 -4.71 -10.16 -6.39
N MET A 22 -4.08 -9.07 -5.94
CA MET A 22 -3.40 -9.02 -4.65
C MET A 22 -4.38 -9.17 -3.48
N ALA A 23 -5.53 -8.50 -3.51
CA ALA A 23 -6.54 -8.59 -2.45
C ALA A 23 -7.03 -10.03 -2.27
N VAL A 24 -7.31 -10.72 -3.38
CA VAL A 24 -7.73 -12.14 -3.38
C VAL A 24 -6.61 -13.03 -2.85
N PHE A 25 -5.37 -12.81 -3.27
CA PHE A 25 -4.22 -13.57 -2.81
C PHE A 25 -4.05 -13.47 -1.28
N LEU A 26 -4.01 -12.24 -0.74
CA LEU A 26 -3.79 -12.00 0.69
C LEU A 26 -4.91 -12.59 1.55
N ALA A 27 -6.17 -12.47 1.12
CA ALA A 27 -7.32 -13.05 1.81
C ALA A 27 -7.24 -14.58 1.84
N ASN A 28 -6.93 -15.21 0.71
CA ASN A 28 -6.89 -16.68 0.60
C ASN A 28 -5.69 -17.28 1.32
N SER A 29 -4.50 -16.69 1.20
CA SER A 29 -3.29 -17.19 1.85
C SER A 29 -3.39 -17.08 3.36
N GLY A 30 -3.78 -15.92 3.90
CA GLY A 30 -3.93 -15.76 5.34
C GLY A 30 -5.06 -16.62 5.93
N GLY A 31 -6.19 -16.74 5.23
CA GLY A 31 -7.28 -17.64 5.64
C GLY A 31 -6.87 -19.12 5.64
N THR A 32 -6.03 -19.53 4.69
CA THR A 32 -5.50 -20.90 4.62
C THR A 32 -4.56 -21.20 5.79
N TRP A 33 -3.69 -20.27 6.17
CA TRP A 33 -2.83 -20.45 7.35
C TRP A 33 -3.62 -20.53 8.66
N ASP A 34 -4.65 -19.70 8.85
CA ASP A 34 -5.54 -19.79 10.03
C ASP A 34 -6.30 -21.12 10.07
N ASN A 35 -6.84 -21.56 8.93
CA ASN A 35 -7.56 -22.84 8.83
C ASN A 35 -6.63 -24.04 9.06
N ALA A 36 -5.39 -24.00 8.55
CA ALA A 36 -4.40 -25.04 8.79
C ALA A 36 -4.05 -25.15 10.29
N LYS A 37 -3.90 -24.03 10.98
CA LYS A 37 -3.72 -23.99 12.43
C LYS A 37 -4.90 -24.66 13.15
N LYS A 38 -6.14 -24.28 12.83
CA LYS A 38 -7.36 -24.87 13.42
C LYS A 38 -7.46 -26.39 13.22
N ILE A 39 -7.16 -26.89 12.02
CA ILE A 39 -7.16 -28.34 11.73
C ILE A 39 -6.19 -29.09 12.65
N ILE A 40 -5.02 -28.52 12.92
CA ILE A 40 -4.03 -29.12 13.82
C ILE A 40 -4.48 -28.98 15.28
N GLU A 41 -5.09 -27.86 15.66
CA GLU A 41 -5.66 -27.66 16.99
C GLU A 41 -6.77 -28.68 17.31
N ASP A 42 -7.53 -29.13 16.31
CA ASP A 42 -8.58 -30.15 16.41
C ASP A 42 -8.05 -31.58 16.57
N GLY A 43 -6.73 -31.77 16.63
CA GLY A 43 -6.09 -33.06 16.91
C GLY A 43 -5.47 -33.74 15.70
N ASN A 44 -5.61 -33.17 14.49
CA ASN A 44 -4.89 -33.69 13.34
C ASN A 44 -3.39 -33.35 13.43
N TYR A 45 -2.54 -34.18 12.85
CA TYR A 45 -1.09 -33.95 12.75
C TYR A 45 -0.38 -33.69 14.11
N GLY A 46 -0.88 -34.30 15.19
CA GLY A 46 -0.25 -34.27 16.51
C GLY A 46 -0.89 -33.33 17.53
N GLY A 47 -1.87 -32.51 17.14
CA GLY A 47 -2.63 -31.71 18.10
C GLY A 47 -1.88 -30.48 18.63
N LYS A 48 -2.50 -29.81 19.60
CA LYS A 48 -1.91 -28.65 20.30
C LYS A 48 -0.60 -29.02 20.99
N GLY A 49 0.40 -28.16 20.85
CA GLY A 49 1.73 -28.34 21.43
C GLY A 49 2.67 -29.23 20.61
N SER A 50 2.21 -29.81 19.50
CA SER A 50 3.06 -30.53 18.56
C SER A 50 3.99 -29.58 17.78
N PRO A 51 5.09 -30.11 17.17
CA PRO A 51 5.92 -29.33 16.25
C PRO A 51 5.12 -28.77 15.06
N ALA A 52 4.12 -29.51 14.57
CA ALA A 52 3.24 -29.05 13.50
C ALA A 52 2.39 -27.85 13.94
N HIS A 53 1.88 -27.87 15.16
CA HIS A 53 1.13 -26.73 15.74
C HIS A 53 2.01 -25.49 15.86
N ALA A 54 3.25 -25.63 16.34
CA ALA A 54 4.19 -24.50 16.43
C ALA A 54 4.45 -23.85 15.05
N ALA A 55 4.64 -24.67 14.01
CA ALA A 55 4.83 -24.17 12.65
C ALA A 55 3.57 -23.46 12.10
N ALA A 56 2.38 -23.99 12.37
CA ALA A 56 1.13 -23.40 11.92
C ALA A 56 0.81 -22.08 12.63
N VAL A 57 1.17 -21.94 13.92
CA VAL A 57 1.06 -20.67 14.66
C VAL A 57 1.93 -19.59 14.03
N ILE A 58 3.15 -19.93 13.61
CA ILE A 58 4.02 -18.96 12.90
C ILE A 58 3.38 -18.56 11.57
N GLY A 59 2.83 -19.53 10.82
CA GLY A 59 2.12 -19.26 9.56
C GLY A 59 0.93 -18.30 9.74
N ASP A 60 0.10 -18.52 10.75
CA ASP A 60 -1.03 -17.64 11.06
C ASP A 60 -0.58 -16.25 11.53
N THR A 61 0.51 -16.17 12.32
CA THR A 61 1.08 -14.88 12.74
C THR A 61 1.56 -14.04 11.54
N VAL A 62 2.10 -14.68 10.50
CA VAL A 62 2.43 -14.02 9.23
C VAL A 62 1.16 -13.71 8.41
N GLY A 63 0.13 -14.56 8.55
CA GLY A 63 -1.17 -14.47 7.89
C GLY A 63 -2.07 -13.34 8.41
N ASP A 64 -2.01 -13.00 9.69
CA ASP A 64 -2.89 -12.02 10.33
C ASP A 64 -2.78 -10.61 9.70
N PRO A 65 -1.57 -10.03 9.50
CA PRO A 65 -1.45 -8.74 8.83
C PRO A 65 -2.01 -8.75 7.40
N VAL A 66 -1.90 -9.87 6.69
CA VAL A 66 -2.32 -9.95 5.28
C VAL A 66 -3.82 -10.17 5.13
N LYS A 67 -4.45 -11.00 5.99
CA LYS A 67 -5.90 -11.26 5.91
C LYS A 67 -6.75 -10.18 6.60
N ASP A 68 -6.28 -9.60 7.70
CA ASP A 68 -7.11 -8.71 8.53
C ASP A 68 -6.82 -7.22 8.28
N THR A 69 -5.63 -6.89 7.78
CA THR A 69 -5.24 -5.50 7.54
C THR A 69 -5.06 -5.20 6.06
N ALA A 70 -4.07 -5.81 5.40
CA ALA A 70 -3.70 -5.44 4.04
C ALA A 70 -4.75 -5.85 3.00
N GLY A 71 -5.29 -7.07 3.07
CA GLY A 71 -6.32 -7.56 2.15
C GLY A 71 -7.57 -6.67 2.14
N PRO A 72 -8.22 -6.43 3.29
CA PRO A 72 -9.39 -5.56 3.37
C PRO A 72 -9.11 -4.10 2.98
N ALA A 73 -7.91 -3.58 3.25
CA ALA A 73 -7.53 -2.19 2.94
C ALA A 73 -7.38 -1.90 1.44
N ILE A 74 -7.11 -2.90 0.61
CA ILE A 74 -6.93 -2.71 -0.84
C ILE A 74 -8.23 -2.25 -1.52
N ASN A 75 -9.39 -2.76 -1.07
CA ASN A 75 -10.68 -2.42 -1.69
C ASN A 75 -11.04 -0.92 -1.56
N PRO A 76 -10.99 -0.31 -0.37
CA PRO A 76 -11.14 1.14 -0.21
C PRO A 76 -10.06 1.94 -0.96
N LEU A 77 -8.81 1.47 -0.97
CA LEU A 77 -7.71 2.16 -1.66
C LEU A 77 -7.98 2.29 -3.16
N ILE A 78 -8.41 1.20 -3.81
CA ILE A 78 -8.78 1.22 -5.23
C ILE A 78 -9.96 2.16 -5.47
N LYS A 79 -10.97 2.14 -4.59
CA LYS A 79 -12.16 3.00 -4.73
C LYS A 79 -11.80 4.48 -4.65
N VAL A 80 -10.97 4.89 -3.68
CA VAL A 80 -10.53 6.28 -3.54
C VAL A 80 -9.67 6.71 -4.72
N MET A 81 -8.73 5.87 -5.14
CA MET A 81 -7.87 6.15 -6.29
C MET A 81 -8.67 6.33 -7.58
N ASN A 82 -9.66 5.47 -7.83
CA ASN A 82 -10.56 5.58 -8.98
C ASN A 82 -11.39 6.86 -8.92
N LEU A 83 -11.98 7.18 -7.75
CA LEU A 83 -12.79 8.38 -7.56
C LEU A 83 -11.98 9.65 -7.83
N VAL A 84 -10.80 9.78 -7.22
CA VAL A 84 -9.94 10.95 -7.41
C VAL A 84 -9.52 11.07 -8.87
N SER A 85 -9.19 9.96 -9.52
CA SER A 85 -8.75 9.98 -10.92
C SER A 85 -9.86 10.40 -11.89
N VAL A 86 -11.09 9.95 -11.66
CA VAL A 86 -12.25 10.40 -12.45
C VAL A 86 -12.56 11.87 -12.19
N LEU A 87 -12.42 12.34 -10.95
CA LEU A 87 -12.65 13.75 -10.59
C LEU A 87 -11.70 14.71 -11.33
N ILE A 88 -10.44 14.32 -11.50
CA ILE A 88 -9.43 15.15 -12.18
C ILE A 88 -9.39 14.96 -13.69
N ALA A 89 -10.02 13.92 -14.24
CA ALA A 89 -9.95 13.60 -15.67
C ALA A 89 -10.43 14.75 -16.58
N PRO A 90 -11.56 15.45 -16.32
CA PRO A 90 -11.98 16.58 -17.13
C PRO A 90 -10.96 17.72 -17.14
N ALA A 91 -10.37 18.03 -15.98
CA ALA A 91 -9.33 19.05 -15.87
C ALA A 91 -8.08 18.68 -16.68
N VAL A 92 -7.69 17.40 -16.70
CA VAL A 92 -6.58 16.91 -17.51
C VAL A 92 -6.89 17.03 -19.00
N VAL A 93 -8.11 16.74 -19.44
CA VAL A 93 -8.54 16.88 -20.84
C VAL A 93 -8.45 18.34 -21.29
N VAL A 94 -9.04 19.27 -20.54
CA VAL A 94 -9.10 20.70 -20.89
C VAL A 94 -7.71 21.30 -21.10
N VAL A 95 -6.72 20.91 -20.30
CA VAL A 95 -5.36 21.47 -20.42
C VAL A 95 -4.43 20.67 -21.35
N SER A 96 -4.89 19.53 -21.89
CA SER A 96 -4.03 18.60 -22.64
C SER A 96 -4.51 18.25 -24.05
N VAL A 97 -5.77 18.49 -24.40
CA VAL A 97 -6.39 18.03 -25.65
C VAL A 97 -7.07 19.20 -26.38
N GLY A 98 -6.80 19.37 -27.68
CA GLY A 98 -7.39 20.41 -28.55
C GLY A 98 -6.38 21.46 -29.01
N ASP A 99 -6.75 22.24 -30.03
CA ASP A 99 -5.91 23.29 -30.61
C ASP A 99 -5.72 24.49 -29.65
N ASP A 100 -6.62 24.66 -28.67
CA ASP A 100 -6.55 25.65 -27.59
C ASP A 100 -5.80 25.16 -26.34
N ALA A 101 -5.10 24.01 -26.42
CA ALA A 101 -4.42 23.41 -25.27
C ALA A 101 -3.28 24.30 -24.74
N ASN A 102 -3.39 24.74 -23.48
CA ASN A 102 -2.36 25.56 -22.86
C ASN A 102 -1.21 24.71 -22.28
N HIS A 103 -0.25 24.39 -23.14
CA HIS A 103 0.92 23.59 -22.79
C HIS A 103 1.78 24.21 -21.66
N VAL A 104 1.82 25.54 -21.55
CA VAL A 104 2.54 26.24 -20.48
C VAL A 104 1.89 25.94 -19.12
N VAL A 105 0.56 26.04 -19.04
CA VAL A 105 -0.21 25.70 -17.84
C VAL A 105 -0.08 24.22 -17.50
N ARG A 106 -0.12 23.33 -18.50
CA ARG A 106 0.06 21.88 -18.28
C ARG A 106 1.44 21.58 -17.69
N LEU A 107 2.49 22.16 -18.25
CA LEU A 107 3.87 21.91 -17.82
C LEU A 107 4.14 22.53 -16.45
N SER A 108 3.63 23.74 -16.18
CA SER A 108 3.79 24.38 -14.87
C SER A 108 3.10 23.58 -13.77
N ILE A 109 1.86 23.12 -13.98
CA ILE A 109 1.17 22.23 -13.04
C ILE A 109 1.96 20.94 -12.83
N ALA A 110 2.47 20.34 -13.90
CA ALA A 110 3.24 19.10 -13.80
C ALA A 110 4.53 19.30 -12.97
N VAL A 111 5.31 20.35 -13.26
CA VAL A 111 6.56 20.64 -12.54
C VAL A 111 6.30 20.94 -11.07
N VAL A 112 5.30 21.78 -10.76
CA VAL A 112 4.94 22.11 -9.38
C VAL A 112 4.47 20.87 -8.62
N ALA A 113 3.57 20.07 -9.22
CA ALA A 113 3.08 18.84 -8.60
C ALA A 113 4.22 17.83 -8.34
N THR A 114 5.14 17.68 -9.30
CA THR A 114 6.32 16.83 -9.14
C THR A 114 7.23 17.34 -8.02
N ALA A 115 7.53 18.64 -7.97
CA ALA A 115 8.36 19.22 -6.92
C ALA A 115 7.74 19.02 -5.52
N ILE A 116 6.43 19.24 -5.38
CA ILE A 116 5.70 19.00 -4.13
C ILE A 116 5.77 17.52 -3.73
N ALA A 117 5.50 16.61 -4.66
CA ALA A 117 5.51 15.17 -4.39
C ALA A 117 6.90 14.69 -3.93
N PHE A 118 7.96 15.03 -4.68
CA PHE A 118 9.33 14.67 -4.30
C PHE A 118 9.76 15.34 -2.99
N GLY A 119 9.43 16.62 -2.79
CA GLY A 119 9.71 17.33 -1.54
C GLY A 119 9.03 16.68 -0.34
N ALA A 120 7.77 16.28 -0.47
CA ALA A 120 7.03 15.59 0.57
C ALA A 120 7.65 14.22 0.90
N VAL A 121 8.06 13.45 -0.12
CA VAL A 121 8.73 12.15 0.07
C VAL A 121 10.07 12.33 0.77
N ILE A 122 10.91 13.27 0.33
CA ILE A 122 12.22 13.53 0.94
C ILE A 122 12.02 13.99 2.40
N ALA A 123 11.11 14.92 2.66
CA ALA A 123 10.82 15.38 4.01
C ALA A 123 10.27 14.26 4.91
N SER A 124 9.45 13.35 4.36
CA SER A 124 8.97 12.16 5.06
C SER A 124 10.14 11.22 5.43
N ARG A 125 11.04 10.96 4.48
CA ARG A 125 12.24 10.11 4.71
C ARG A 125 13.19 10.74 5.73
N VAL A 126 13.45 12.03 5.64
CA VAL A 126 14.30 12.76 6.60
C VAL A 126 13.70 12.75 8.00
N ARG A 127 12.37 12.92 8.13
CA ARG A 127 11.68 12.80 9.42
C ARG A 127 11.80 11.39 10.00
N ALA A 128 11.53 10.36 9.20
CA ALA A 128 11.66 8.97 9.66
C ALA A 128 13.09 8.65 10.14
N ALA A 129 14.12 9.11 9.43
CA ALA A 129 15.51 8.91 9.83
C ALA A 129 15.91 9.68 11.09
N ARG A 130 15.24 10.80 11.41
CA ARG A 130 15.46 11.53 12.66
C ARG A 130 14.86 10.80 13.85
N VAL A 131 13.62 10.32 13.71
CA VAL A 131 12.94 9.55 14.76
C VAL A 131 13.72 8.28 15.11
N ASP A 132 14.21 7.57 14.10
CA ASP A 132 15.05 6.36 14.32
C ASP A 132 16.35 6.68 15.07
N ARG A 133 16.99 7.81 14.74
CA ARG A 133 18.20 8.27 15.43
C ARG A 133 17.93 8.68 16.87
N GLU A 134 16.83 9.38 17.13
CA GLU A 134 16.41 9.79 18.48
C GLU A 134 16.10 8.57 19.35
N GLY A 135 15.34 7.60 18.83
CA GLY A 135 15.04 6.35 19.55
C GLY A 135 16.28 5.50 19.87
N ARG A 136 17.31 5.53 19.01
CA ARG A 136 18.58 4.87 19.30
C ARG A 136 19.36 5.55 20.43
N LEU A 137 19.33 6.88 20.50
CA LEU A 137 20.00 7.64 21.55
C LEU A 137 19.36 7.41 22.92
N GLU A 138 18.03 7.28 22.98
CA GLU A 138 17.30 6.95 24.23
C GLU A 138 17.64 5.54 24.74
N HIS A 139 17.88 4.58 23.85
CA HIS A 139 18.31 3.22 24.22
C HIS A 139 19.79 3.13 24.63
N GLU A 140 20.63 4.05 24.16
CA GLU A 140 22.06 4.09 24.48
C GLU A 140 22.37 4.90 25.77
N THR A 141 21.41 5.68 26.29
CA THR A 141 21.57 6.35 27.59
C THR A 141 21.34 5.37 28.76
N PRO A 142 22.35 5.11 29.61
CA PRO A 142 22.16 4.27 30.80
C PRO A 142 21.19 4.92 31.80
N PRO A 143 20.46 4.14 32.61
CA PRO A 143 19.55 4.68 33.61
C PRO A 143 20.33 5.57 34.59
N VAL A 144 19.85 6.80 34.75
CA VAL A 144 20.39 7.74 35.73
C VAL A 144 19.75 7.39 37.08
N GLY A 145 20.47 6.62 37.91
CA GLY A 145 20.12 6.35 39.31
C GLY A 145 19.68 4.92 39.59
#